data_AF-A0A935RFG0-F1
#
_entry.id   AF-A0A935RFG0-F1
#
_cell.length_a   1.000
_cell.length_b   1.000
_cell.length_c   1.000
_cell.angle_alpha   90.00
_cell.angle_beta   90.00
_cell.angle_gamma   90.00
#
_symmetry.space_group_name_H-M   'P 1'
#
loop_
_entity.id
_entity.type
_entity.pdbx_description
1 polymer ?
#
loop_
_entity_poly.entity_id
_entity_poly.type
_entity_poly.pdbx_seq_one_letter_code
_entity_poly.pdbx_strand_id
1 'polypeptide(L)'
;MKANEMATGQRAGRTARRSARAMILMAVLGAGLFLAGCSDDDCLNCADLPPPVVPTGVHSISGDGYVIVQWNDLVYSPYDGAYNEHLVSYEVYRRYYEFGDENNPNRTFDPVPIATIDWDENYDSGSGLHWYVDENVTNGSQYEYAVASVNAAGDRSALSYEFVVDAPLPMSPLDNDGWFVPLAIFDGNAVGATGYGFVFGPRSGESGPAELRARHAGRRDPSRRHRGVLQQRNTVRHARWKSCPPAGPR
;
A
#
# COMPACT_ATOMS: atom_id res chain seq x y z
N MET A 1 -11.30 88.82 -69.27
CA MET A 1 -11.03 87.99 -70.46
C MET A 1 -9.58 87.52 -70.44
N LYS A 2 -9.31 86.24 -70.14
CA LYS A 2 -8.34 85.34 -70.81
C LYS A 2 -8.28 84.02 -70.02
N ALA A 3 -7.96 82.94 -70.73
CA ALA A 3 -7.97 81.56 -70.24
C ALA A 3 -6.57 80.92 -70.38
N ASN A 4 -6.45 79.67 -69.93
CA ASN A 4 -5.30 78.76 -70.07
C ASN A 4 -4.06 79.18 -69.25
N GLU A 5 -3.15 78.31 -68.79
CA GLU A 5 -2.99 76.83 -68.78
C GLU A 5 -2.17 76.46 -67.50
N MET A 6 -1.72 75.24 -67.15
CA MET A 6 -1.54 73.96 -67.84
C MET A 6 -1.79 72.78 -66.86
N ALA A 7 -1.23 71.57 -67.06
CA ALA A 7 -1.52 70.36 -66.27
C ALA A 7 -0.28 69.65 -65.68
N THR A 8 -0.41 69.05 -64.47
CA THR A 8 0.40 67.92 -63.95
C THR A 8 -0.31 67.35 -62.70
N GLY A 9 -0.44 66.04 -62.43
CA GLY A 9 -0.23 64.83 -63.24
C GLY A 9 -0.65 63.57 -62.44
N GLN A 10 -1.25 62.57 -63.10
CA GLN A 10 -1.58 61.28 -62.47
C GLN A 10 -0.36 60.34 -62.40
N ARG A 11 -0.23 59.60 -61.28
CA ARG A 11 0.26 58.19 -61.15
C ARG A 11 0.56 57.89 -59.66
N ALA A 12 0.54 56.67 -59.14
CA ALA A 12 -0.18 55.44 -59.49
C ALA A 12 0.06 54.41 -58.34
N GLY A 13 -0.97 54.07 -57.57
CA GLY A 13 -0.83 53.12 -56.45
C GLY A 13 -0.84 51.66 -56.89
N ARG A 14 0.33 51.01 -57.04
CA ARG A 14 0.46 49.56 -57.32
C ARG A 14 1.72 48.90 -56.72
N THR A 15 1.93 48.99 -55.39
CA THR A 15 3.06 48.33 -54.69
C THR A 15 2.69 47.74 -53.32
N ALA A 16 1.50 47.12 -53.18
CA ALA A 16 0.99 46.61 -51.90
C ALA A 16 0.56 45.13 -51.88
N ARG A 17 1.13 44.25 -52.72
CA ARG A 17 0.73 42.82 -52.80
C ARG A 17 1.85 41.78 -52.84
N ARG A 18 3.14 42.16 -52.72
CA ARG A 18 4.27 41.20 -52.72
C ARG A 18 4.87 40.89 -51.34
N SER A 19 4.63 41.73 -50.32
CA SER A 19 5.21 41.57 -48.98
C SER A 19 4.44 40.61 -48.05
N ALA A 20 3.12 40.43 -48.24
CA ALA A 20 2.29 39.63 -47.33
C ALA A 20 2.57 38.12 -47.35
N ARG A 21 3.03 37.56 -48.49
CA ARG A 21 3.36 36.12 -48.58
C ARG A 21 4.70 35.75 -47.94
N ALA A 22 5.63 36.70 -47.80
CA ALA A 22 6.94 36.45 -47.20
C ALA A 22 6.88 36.30 -45.67
N MET A 23 6.02 37.08 -44.98
CA MET A 23 5.91 37.00 -43.52
C MET A 23 5.17 35.76 -43.03
N ILE A 24 4.19 35.24 -43.77
CA ILE A 24 3.46 34.02 -43.37
C ILE A 24 4.40 32.79 -43.43
N LEU A 25 5.29 32.69 -44.42
CA LEU A 25 6.25 31.58 -44.52
C LEU A 25 7.28 31.60 -43.37
N MET A 26 7.75 32.77 -42.96
CA MET A 26 8.66 32.91 -41.80
C MET A 26 7.96 32.56 -40.47
N ALA A 27 6.69 32.93 -40.29
CA ALA A 27 5.94 32.58 -39.08
C ALA A 27 5.71 31.06 -38.95
N VAL A 28 5.44 30.37 -40.06
CA VAL A 28 5.29 28.90 -40.08
C VAL A 28 6.63 28.19 -39.85
N LEU A 29 7.75 28.71 -40.38
CA LEU A 29 9.08 28.16 -40.11
C LEU A 29 9.52 28.37 -38.65
N GLY A 30 9.20 29.53 -38.06
CA GLY A 30 9.53 29.84 -36.66
C GLY A 30 8.72 29.04 -35.65
N ALA A 31 7.44 28.74 -35.94
CA ALA A 31 6.59 27.94 -35.07
C ALA A 31 6.97 26.44 -35.05
N GLY A 32 7.58 25.92 -36.13
CA GLY A 32 8.01 24.52 -36.21
C GLY A 32 9.14 24.14 -35.26
N LEU A 33 9.96 25.11 -34.81
CA LEU A 33 11.11 24.87 -33.93
C LEU A 33 10.75 24.66 -32.45
N PHE A 34 9.50 24.91 -32.05
CA PHE A 34 9.01 24.61 -30.69
C PHE A 34 8.31 23.25 -30.56
N LEU A 35 8.21 22.49 -31.65
CA LEU A 35 7.66 21.12 -31.65
C LEU A 35 8.75 20.04 -31.78
N ALA A 36 10.01 20.42 -31.85
CA ALA A 36 11.12 19.55 -31.49
C ALA A 36 11.23 19.49 -29.95
N GLY A 37 10.15 19.05 -29.29
CA GLY A 37 10.24 18.58 -27.93
C GLY A 37 11.16 17.36 -27.93
N CYS A 38 12.14 17.33 -27.03
CA CYS A 38 12.94 16.15 -26.81
C CYS A 38 11.98 14.99 -26.46
N SER A 39 11.95 13.95 -27.28
CA SER A 39 11.58 12.63 -26.80
C SER A 39 12.68 12.22 -25.83
N ASP A 40 12.36 12.08 -24.55
CA ASP A 40 13.33 11.76 -23.48
C ASP A 40 13.91 10.32 -23.57
N ASP A 41 13.75 9.67 -24.72
CA ASP A 41 14.16 8.29 -25.02
C ASP A 41 15.64 8.16 -25.44
N ASP A 42 16.33 9.26 -25.78
CA ASP A 42 17.78 9.26 -26.06
C ASP A 42 18.59 9.25 -24.74
N CYS A 43 18.40 8.17 -23.97
CA CYS A 43 19.20 7.80 -22.82
C CYS A 43 20.63 7.41 -23.28
N LEU A 44 21.43 8.41 -23.65
CA LEU A 44 22.80 8.29 -24.19
C LEU A 44 23.81 7.60 -23.26
N ASN A 45 23.38 7.20 -22.06
CA ASN A 45 24.18 6.39 -21.14
C ASN A 45 23.29 5.44 -20.32
N CYS A 46 22.25 4.84 -20.94
CA CYS A 46 21.57 3.68 -20.38
C CYS A 46 22.55 2.52 -20.32
N ALA A 47 23.22 2.39 -19.17
CA ALA A 47 24.00 1.22 -18.83
C ALA A 47 23.07 0.00 -18.90
N ASP A 48 23.60 -1.11 -19.41
CA ASP A 48 22.93 -2.41 -19.40
C ASP A 48 22.83 -2.86 -17.93
N LEU A 49 21.71 -2.53 -17.28
CA LEU A 49 21.46 -2.83 -15.88
C LEU A 49 21.00 -4.28 -15.74
N PRO A 50 21.47 -5.03 -14.73
CA PRO A 50 20.87 -6.33 -14.45
C PRO A 50 19.40 -6.14 -14.03
N PRO A 51 18.52 -7.11 -14.34
CA PRO A 51 17.16 -7.12 -13.80
C PRO A 51 17.16 -7.00 -12.27
N PRO A 52 16.22 -6.25 -11.68
CA PRO A 52 16.21 -5.98 -10.25
C PRO A 52 15.85 -7.23 -9.42
N VAL A 53 16.10 -7.14 -8.10
CA VAL A 53 15.90 -8.25 -7.16
C VAL A 53 14.40 -8.48 -6.91
N VAL A 54 13.97 -9.74 -6.98
CA VAL A 54 12.58 -10.13 -6.71
C VAL A 54 12.14 -9.71 -5.29
N PRO A 55 11.00 -9.00 -5.12
CA PRO A 55 10.43 -8.69 -3.80
C PRO A 55 10.17 -9.94 -2.95
N THR A 56 10.29 -9.81 -1.63
CA THR A 56 10.13 -10.92 -0.66
C THR A 56 9.29 -10.52 0.54
N GLY A 57 8.83 -11.50 1.30
CA GLY A 57 7.95 -11.28 2.46
C GLY A 57 6.57 -10.78 2.05
N VAL A 58 6.17 -11.03 0.80
CA VAL A 58 4.85 -10.62 0.30
C VAL A 58 3.77 -11.34 1.09
N HIS A 59 2.84 -10.57 1.65
CA HIS A 59 1.68 -11.08 2.39
C HIS A 59 0.52 -10.09 2.26
N SER A 60 -0.66 -10.51 2.73
CA SER A 60 -1.90 -9.74 2.60
C SER A 60 -2.64 -9.59 3.92
N ILE A 61 -3.48 -8.55 3.99
CA ILE A 61 -4.40 -8.28 5.08
C ILE A 61 -5.77 -7.94 4.47
N SER A 62 -6.74 -8.82 4.69
CA SER A 62 -8.14 -8.61 4.26
C SER A 62 -8.84 -7.47 5.01
N GLY A 63 -9.57 -6.65 4.27
CA GLY A 63 -10.51 -5.64 4.76
C GLY A 63 -11.92 -5.83 4.18
N ASP A 64 -12.80 -4.85 4.42
CA ASP A 64 -14.15 -4.81 3.84
C ASP A 64 -14.12 -4.09 2.49
N GLY A 65 -14.27 -4.83 1.40
CA GLY A 65 -14.16 -4.30 0.04
C GLY A 65 -12.73 -3.96 -0.41
N TYR A 66 -11.70 -4.33 0.36
CA TYR A 66 -10.29 -4.14 -0.02
C TYR A 66 -9.37 -5.26 0.48
N VAL A 67 -8.19 -5.39 -0.14
CA VAL A 67 -7.04 -6.15 0.39
C VAL A 67 -5.84 -5.22 0.49
N ILE A 68 -5.12 -5.23 1.61
CA ILE A 68 -3.80 -4.60 1.71
C ILE A 68 -2.75 -5.64 1.37
N VAL A 69 -1.91 -5.38 0.38
CA VAL A 69 -0.72 -6.20 0.06
C VAL A 69 0.50 -5.51 0.65
N GLN A 70 1.37 -6.24 1.35
CA GLN A 70 2.59 -5.72 1.98
C GLN A 70 3.80 -6.58 1.61
N TRP A 71 4.97 -5.96 1.46
CA TRP A 71 6.22 -6.65 1.13
C TRP A 71 7.43 -5.97 1.77
N ASN A 72 8.53 -6.71 1.93
CA ASN A 72 9.79 -6.14 2.42
C ASN A 72 10.40 -5.21 1.37
N ASP A 73 10.95 -4.10 1.85
CA ASP A 73 11.85 -3.24 1.09
C ASP A 73 13.10 -4.00 0.62
N LEU A 74 13.51 -3.72 -0.63
CA LEU A 74 14.71 -4.28 -1.25
C LEU A 74 16.01 -3.62 -0.77
N VAL A 75 15.95 -2.47 -0.07
CA VAL A 75 17.10 -1.75 0.52
C VAL A 75 17.67 -2.48 1.75
N TYR A 76 18.14 -3.71 1.54
CA TYR A 76 18.75 -4.55 2.56
C TYR A 76 20.24 -4.20 2.79
N SER A 77 20.50 -3.42 3.85
CA SER A 77 21.83 -3.38 4.47
C SER A 77 22.18 -4.80 4.98
N PRO A 78 23.33 -5.40 4.61
CA PRO A 78 24.61 -4.73 4.41
C PRO A 78 25.09 -4.63 2.95
N TYR A 79 24.22 -4.83 1.95
CA TYR A 79 24.62 -4.55 0.56
C TYR A 79 24.82 -3.04 0.36
N ASP A 80 25.76 -2.69 -0.50
CA ASP A 80 26.37 -1.36 -0.63
C ASP A 80 25.52 -0.31 -1.35
N GLY A 81 24.21 -0.54 -1.46
CA GLY A 81 23.25 0.33 -2.14
C GLY A 81 23.27 0.21 -3.67
N ALA A 82 24.38 -0.26 -4.28
CA ALA A 82 24.58 -0.26 -5.74
C ALA A 82 23.59 -1.13 -6.54
N TYR A 83 22.95 -2.11 -5.91
CA TYR A 83 21.86 -2.87 -6.56
C TYR A 83 20.48 -2.20 -6.46
N ASN A 84 20.31 -1.29 -5.51
CA ASN A 84 19.03 -0.63 -5.21
C ASN A 84 19.01 0.84 -5.66
N GLU A 85 20.16 1.44 -5.99
CA GLU A 85 20.27 2.81 -6.54
C GLU A 85 19.59 2.98 -7.90
N HIS A 86 19.13 1.88 -8.50
CA HIS A 86 18.39 1.85 -9.74
C HIS A 86 16.95 1.34 -9.58
N LEU A 87 16.48 1.01 -8.38
CA LEU A 87 15.07 0.68 -8.16
C LEU A 87 14.23 1.95 -8.37
N VAL A 88 13.22 1.87 -9.25
CA VAL A 88 12.32 2.99 -9.54
C VAL A 88 10.92 2.76 -8.98
N SER A 89 10.40 1.54 -9.11
CA SER A 89 9.04 1.23 -8.66
C SER A 89 8.82 -0.25 -8.37
N TYR A 90 7.71 -0.53 -7.70
CA TYR A 90 7.12 -1.85 -7.54
C TYR A 90 5.86 -1.95 -8.40
N GLU A 91 5.67 -3.08 -9.08
CA GLU A 91 4.46 -3.41 -9.83
C GLU A 91 3.69 -4.51 -9.09
N VAL A 92 2.43 -4.24 -8.74
CA VAL A 92 1.56 -5.19 -8.05
C VAL A 92 0.63 -5.85 -9.05
N TYR A 93 0.61 -7.18 -9.03
CA TYR A 93 -0.17 -8.04 -9.90
C TYR A 93 -1.25 -8.77 -9.11
N ARG A 94 -2.39 -9.01 -9.77
CA ARG A 94 -3.52 -9.75 -9.20
C ARG A 94 -4.19 -10.63 -10.25
N ARG A 95 -4.68 -11.78 -9.83
CA ARG A 95 -5.61 -12.62 -10.61
C ARG A 95 -6.71 -13.18 -9.70
N TYR A 96 -7.79 -13.68 -10.28
CA TYR A 96 -8.73 -14.52 -9.53
C TYR A 96 -8.05 -15.83 -9.14
N TYR A 97 -8.27 -16.28 -7.92
CA TYR A 97 -7.77 -17.57 -7.46
C TYR A 97 -8.66 -18.72 -7.96
N GLU A 98 -8.06 -19.69 -8.64
CA GLU A 98 -8.74 -20.90 -9.12
C GLU A 98 -8.30 -22.12 -8.29
N PHE A 99 -9.20 -22.62 -7.44
CA PHE A 99 -8.92 -23.77 -6.58
C PHE A 99 -8.52 -25.01 -7.39
N GLY A 100 -7.36 -25.59 -7.06
CA GLY A 100 -6.75 -26.72 -7.77
C GLY A 100 -5.70 -26.32 -8.82
N ASP A 101 -5.48 -25.02 -9.08
CA ASP A 101 -4.46 -24.54 -10.02
C ASP A 101 -3.08 -24.27 -9.39
N GLU A 102 -2.93 -24.52 -8.08
CA GLU A 102 -1.81 -24.04 -7.27
C GLU A 102 -0.45 -24.60 -7.72
N ASN A 103 -0.48 -25.78 -8.33
CA ASN A 103 0.68 -26.51 -8.83
C ASN A 103 0.82 -26.47 -10.36
N ASN A 104 0.01 -25.65 -11.06
CA ASN A 104 0.07 -25.53 -12.52
C ASN A 104 1.28 -24.68 -12.94
N PRO A 105 2.25 -25.21 -13.71
CA PRO A 105 3.41 -24.42 -14.15
C PRO A 105 3.07 -23.39 -15.24
N ASN A 106 1.91 -23.49 -15.88
CA ASN A 106 1.43 -22.53 -16.89
C ASN A 106 0.52 -21.45 -16.27
N ARG A 107 0.53 -21.32 -14.95
CA ARG A 107 -0.26 -20.36 -14.18
C ARG A 107 0.33 -18.96 -14.33
N THR A 108 -0.43 -18.02 -14.87
CA THR A 108 0.03 -16.66 -15.18
C THR A 108 -0.87 -15.60 -14.57
N PHE A 109 -0.27 -14.47 -14.20
CA PHE A 109 -0.99 -13.23 -13.92
C PHE A 109 -1.34 -12.50 -15.22
N ASP A 110 -2.18 -11.48 -15.15
CA ASP A 110 -2.36 -10.52 -16.25
C ASP A 110 -1.02 -9.80 -16.51
N PRO A 111 -0.58 -9.61 -17.77
CA PRO A 111 0.65 -8.85 -18.06
C PRO A 111 0.59 -7.37 -17.64
N VAL A 112 -0.60 -6.82 -17.38
CA VAL A 112 -0.80 -5.46 -16.87
C VAL A 112 -0.90 -5.50 -15.33
N PRO A 113 -0.02 -4.81 -14.59
CA PRO A 113 -0.15 -4.69 -13.14
C PRO A 113 -1.39 -3.87 -12.76
N ILE A 114 -1.98 -4.16 -11.61
CA ILE A 114 -3.11 -3.38 -11.07
C ILE A 114 -2.66 -2.05 -10.45
N ALA A 115 -1.38 -1.94 -10.09
CA ALA A 115 -0.74 -0.71 -9.64
C ALA A 115 0.77 -0.71 -9.90
N THR A 116 1.30 0.48 -10.11
CA THR A 116 2.73 0.79 -10.03
C THR A 116 2.90 1.79 -8.90
N ILE A 117 3.82 1.52 -7.97
CA ILE A 117 4.10 2.33 -6.78
C ILE A 117 5.56 2.74 -6.84
N ASP A 118 5.86 4.03 -6.79
CA ASP A 118 7.25 4.51 -6.80
C ASP A 118 8.01 3.99 -5.56
N TRP A 119 9.31 3.77 -5.69
CA TRP A 119 10.10 3.03 -4.68
C TRP A 119 10.14 3.69 -3.29
N ASP A 120 9.87 4.99 -3.18
CA ASP A 120 9.79 5.74 -1.92
C ASP A 120 8.34 6.03 -1.47
N GLU A 121 7.33 5.64 -2.26
CA GLU A 121 5.93 5.70 -1.88
C GLU A 121 5.52 4.51 -0.98
N ASN A 122 4.50 4.76 -0.15
CA ASN A 122 3.90 3.78 0.76
C ASN A 122 4.92 2.95 1.56
N TYR A 123 5.98 3.61 2.06
CA TYR A 123 7.04 2.98 2.84
C TYR A 123 6.95 3.31 4.34
N ASP A 124 7.07 2.31 5.20
CA ASP A 124 7.22 2.48 6.65
C ASP A 124 8.64 2.10 7.10
N SER A 125 9.48 3.12 7.26
CA SER A 125 10.83 3.00 7.83
C SER A 125 10.91 2.35 9.23
N GLY A 126 9.80 2.25 9.96
CA GLY A 126 9.74 1.58 11.26
C GLY A 126 9.64 0.05 11.16
N SER A 127 9.04 -0.47 10.09
CA SER A 127 8.89 -1.91 9.82
C SER A 127 9.76 -2.41 8.65
N GLY A 128 10.21 -1.52 7.75
CA GLY A 128 10.89 -1.89 6.51
C GLY A 128 9.94 -2.47 5.45
N LEU A 129 8.65 -2.12 5.52
CA LEU A 129 7.61 -2.62 4.62
C LEU A 129 7.11 -1.53 3.66
N HIS A 130 6.81 -1.95 2.44
CA HIS A 130 5.93 -1.22 1.54
C HIS A 130 4.51 -1.78 1.59
N TRP A 131 3.52 -1.01 1.15
CA TRP A 131 2.16 -1.50 0.98
C TRP A 131 1.42 -0.95 -0.25
N TYR A 132 0.39 -1.66 -0.66
CA TYR A 132 -0.61 -1.23 -1.62
C TYR A 132 -2.01 -1.62 -1.13
N VAL A 133 -3.02 -0.79 -1.39
CA VAL A 133 -4.43 -1.07 -1.05
C VAL A 133 -5.21 -1.31 -2.33
N ASP A 134 -5.66 -2.54 -2.52
CA ASP A 134 -6.51 -2.94 -3.63
C ASP A 134 -7.99 -2.80 -3.26
N GLU A 135 -8.61 -1.70 -3.67
CA GLU A 135 -10.05 -1.43 -3.49
C GLU A 135 -10.92 -1.99 -4.63
N ASN A 136 -10.32 -2.58 -5.68
CA ASN A 136 -11.03 -3.04 -6.87
C ASN A 136 -11.43 -4.52 -6.78
N VAL A 137 -11.94 -4.93 -5.62
CA VAL A 137 -12.20 -6.33 -5.23
C VAL A 137 -13.61 -6.52 -4.67
N THR A 138 -14.08 -7.78 -4.69
CA THR A 138 -15.42 -8.14 -4.21
C THR A 138 -15.32 -9.00 -2.95
N ASN A 139 -16.09 -8.65 -1.92
CA ASN A 139 -16.21 -9.42 -0.69
C ASN A 139 -16.54 -10.90 -0.96
N GLY A 140 -15.78 -11.80 -0.34
CA GLY A 140 -15.90 -13.26 -0.49
C GLY A 140 -15.30 -13.86 -1.76
N SER A 141 -14.83 -13.05 -2.72
CA SER A 141 -14.05 -13.53 -3.87
C SER A 141 -12.58 -13.69 -3.47
N GLN A 142 -11.96 -14.81 -3.83
CA GLN A 142 -10.54 -15.05 -3.59
C GLN A 142 -9.68 -14.53 -4.75
N TYR A 143 -8.61 -13.84 -4.41
CA TYR A 143 -7.63 -13.27 -5.33
C TYR A 143 -6.24 -13.75 -4.94
N GLU A 144 -5.40 -14.00 -5.94
CA GLU A 144 -3.96 -14.22 -5.74
C GLU A 144 -3.21 -12.95 -6.11
N TYR A 145 -2.18 -12.62 -5.33
CA TYR A 145 -1.33 -11.44 -5.50
C TYR A 145 0.14 -11.82 -5.71
N ALA A 146 0.85 -10.99 -6.48
CA ALA A 146 2.30 -11.04 -6.62
C ALA A 146 2.87 -9.63 -6.81
N VAL A 147 4.15 -9.44 -6.51
CA VAL A 147 4.85 -8.16 -6.67
C VAL A 147 6.12 -8.37 -7.50
N ALA A 148 6.41 -7.45 -8.41
CA ALA A 148 7.69 -7.32 -9.09
C ALA A 148 8.32 -5.95 -8.78
N SER A 149 9.64 -5.85 -8.94
CA SER A 149 10.36 -4.58 -8.92
C SER A 149 10.76 -4.15 -10.33
N VAL A 150 10.89 -2.86 -10.56
CA VAL A 150 11.29 -2.27 -11.85
C VAL A 150 12.51 -1.36 -11.67
N ASN A 151 13.52 -1.51 -12.52
CA ASN A 151 14.75 -0.70 -12.47
C ASN A 151 14.65 0.56 -13.37
N ALA A 152 15.65 1.42 -13.30
CA ALA A 152 15.77 2.65 -14.10
C ALA A 152 15.99 2.44 -15.61
N ALA A 153 16.31 1.21 -16.05
CA ALA A 153 16.33 0.82 -17.46
C ALA A 153 14.96 0.30 -17.94
N GLY A 154 13.98 0.15 -17.04
CA GLY A 154 12.66 -0.43 -17.31
C GLY A 154 12.61 -1.95 -17.22
N ASP A 155 13.69 -2.62 -16.82
CA ASP A 155 13.69 -4.07 -16.62
C ASP A 155 12.90 -4.45 -15.36
N ARG A 156 12.16 -5.54 -15.47
CA ARG A 156 11.35 -6.10 -14.39
C ARG A 156 12.04 -7.31 -13.78
N SER A 157 11.90 -7.48 -12.47
CA SER A 157 12.24 -8.75 -11.81
C SER A 157 11.29 -9.86 -12.24
N ALA A 158 11.59 -11.10 -11.83
CA ALA A 158 10.52 -12.11 -11.73
C ALA A 158 9.50 -11.67 -10.65
N LEU A 159 8.29 -12.27 -10.70
CA LEU A 159 7.29 -12.11 -9.66
C LEU A 159 7.76 -12.76 -8.34
N SER A 160 7.30 -12.20 -7.22
CA SER A 160 7.47 -12.74 -5.87
C SER A 160 7.10 -14.23 -5.77
N TYR A 161 7.83 -14.98 -4.95
CA TYR A 161 7.71 -16.43 -4.85
C TYR A 161 6.63 -16.90 -3.86
N GLU A 162 6.18 -16.00 -2.98
CA GLU A 162 5.17 -16.26 -1.97
C GLU A 162 3.79 -16.49 -2.60
N PHE A 163 3.13 -17.58 -2.20
CA PHE A 163 1.75 -17.85 -2.61
C PHE A 163 0.77 -17.08 -1.71
N VAL A 164 0.41 -15.87 -2.14
CA VAL A 164 -0.45 -14.95 -1.39
C VAL A 164 -1.85 -14.99 -1.98
N VAL A 165 -2.78 -15.66 -1.28
CA VAL A 165 -4.21 -15.70 -1.62
C VAL A 165 -5.02 -15.10 -0.48
N ASP A 166 -5.93 -14.18 -0.81
CA ASP A 166 -6.80 -13.52 0.16
C ASP A 166 -8.20 -13.27 -0.42
N ALA A 167 -9.18 -13.01 0.44
CA ALA A 167 -10.55 -12.65 0.05
C ALA A 167 -11.12 -11.58 0.98
N PRO A 168 -11.44 -10.37 0.48
CA PRO A 168 -12.02 -9.31 1.29
C PRO A 168 -13.21 -9.83 2.09
N LEU A 169 -13.23 -9.50 3.37
CA LEU A 169 -14.19 -10.04 4.33
C LEU A 169 -15.24 -8.96 4.60
N PRO A 170 -16.54 -9.25 4.40
CA PRO A 170 -17.58 -8.30 4.75
C PRO A 170 -17.50 -8.02 6.25
N MET A 171 -17.24 -6.76 6.62
CA MET A 171 -17.33 -6.39 8.03
C MET A 171 -18.79 -6.51 8.48
N SER A 172 -18.99 -6.81 9.77
CA SER A 172 -20.35 -6.80 10.31
C SER A 172 -20.96 -5.40 10.14
N PRO A 173 -22.22 -5.27 9.69
CA PRO A 173 -22.83 -3.97 9.44
C PRO A 173 -22.70 -3.05 10.64
N LEU A 174 -22.38 -1.79 10.40
CA LEU A 174 -22.45 -0.75 11.43
C LEU A 174 -23.85 -0.12 11.44
N ASP A 175 -24.31 0.27 12.62
CA ASP A 175 -25.47 1.12 12.78
C ASP A 175 -25.12 2.60 12.51
N ASN A 176 -26.12 3.48 12.61
CA ASN A 176 -25.94 4.92 12.36
C ASN A 176 -24.98 5.61 13.35
N ASP A 177 -24.68 4.98 14.49
CA ASP A 177 -23.79 5.49 15.53
C ASP A 177 -22.36 4.88 15.41
N GLY A 178 -22.12 4.06 14.38
CA GLY A 178 -20.84 3.42 14.10
C GLY A 178 -20.56 2.15 14.93
N TRP A 179 -21.58 1.59 15.61
CA TRP A 179 -21.45 0.35 16.37
C TRP A 179 -21.83 -0.86 15.52
N PHE A 180 -21.19 -2.00 15.76
CA PHE A 180 -21.58 -3.26 15.11
C PHE A 180 -23.03 -3.61 15.45
N VAL A 181 -23.87 -3.75 14.41
CA VAL A 181 -25.26 -4.20 14.55
C VAL A 181 -25.27 -5.54 15.27
N PRO A 182 -25.89 -5.66 16.46
CA PRO A 182 -25.94 -6.91 17.19
C PRO A 182 -26.67 -7.96 16.36
N LEU A 183 -25.96 -9.02 15.95
CA LEU A 183 -26.59 -10.14 15.28
C LEU A 183 -27.58 -10.78 16.27
N ALA A 184 -28.87 -10.71 15.98
CA ALA A 184 -29.90 -11.35 16.79
C ALA A 184 -29.74 -12.87 16.68
N ILE A 185 -28.99 -13.45 17.63
CA ILE A 185 -28.88 -14.90 17.78
C ILE A 185 -30.22 -15.40 18.30
N PHE A 186 -31.09 -15.81 17.38
CA PHE A 186 -32.20 -16.69 17.72
C PHE A 186 -31.60 -18.04 18.11
N ASP A 187 -31.54 -18.32 19.41
CA ASP A 187 -31.47 -19.71 19.82
C ASP A 187 -32.73 -20.41 19.30
N GLY A 188 -32.59 -21.66 18.83
CA GLY A 188 -33.71 -22.43 18.27
C GLY A 188 -34.78 -22.81 19.32
N ASN A 189 -34.75 -22.17 20.49
CA ASN A 189 -35.66 -22.39 21.59
C ASN A 189 -37.00 -21.74 21.27
N ALA A 190 -37.89 -22.52 20.66
CA ALA A 190 -39.33 -22.27 20.72
C ALA A 190 -39.74 -21.93 22.17
N VAL A 191 -40.67 -20.99 22.34
CA VAL A 191 -41.09 -20.45 23.65
C VAL A 191 -41.40 -21.59 24.64
N GLY A 192 -40.48 -21.82 25.59
CA GLY A 192 -40.56 -22.91 26.57
C GLY A 192 -39.41 -23.93 26.55
N ALA A 193 -38.54 -23.93 25.53
CA ALA A 193 -37.39 -24.83 25.48
C ALA A 193 -36.29 -24.42 26.48
N THR A 194 -36.24 -25.14 27.60
CA THR A 194 -35.23 -24.99 28.66
C THR A 194 -34.12 -26.02 28.42
N GLY A 195 -33.09 -25.66 27.66
CA GLY A 195 -32.03 -26.63 27.31
C GLY A 195 -30.66 -26.07 26.94
N TYR A 196 -30.58 -25.01 26.13
CA TYR A 196 -29.30 -24.55 25.55
C TYR A 196 -29.09 -23.04 25.71
N GLY A 197 -28.98 -22.60 26.97
CA GLY A 197 -28.46 -21.26 27.27
C GLY A 197 -26.94 -21.26 27.29
N PHE A 198 -26.31 -20.37 26.51
CA PHE A 198 -24.90 -20.02 26.73
C PHE A 198 -24.80 -19.24 28.05
N VAL A 199 -24.60 -19.95 29.16
CA VAL A 199 -24.45 -19.33 30.48
C VAL A 199 -23.08 -18.67 30.56
N PHE A 200 -23.02 -17.38 30.23
CA PHE A 200 -21.93 -16.50 30.64
C PHE A 200 -21.99 -16.32 32.17
N GLY A 201 -21.50 -17.33 32.89
CA GLY A 201 -21.48 -17.33 34.34
C GLY A 201 -20.65 -16.14 34.86
N PRO A 202 -21.10 -15.47 35.94
CA PRO A 202 -20.35 -14.37 36.52
C PRO A 202 -18.94 -14.85 36.89
N ARG A 203 -17.95 -14.00 36.60
CA ARG A 203 -16.52 -14.25 36.84
C ARG A 203 -16.34 -14.72 38.29
N SER A 204 -15.72 -15.88 38.48
CA SER A 204 -15.58 -16.53 39.79
C SER A 204 -14.68 -15.71 40.73
N GLY A 205 -15.28 -14.76 41.45
CA GLY A 205 -14.57 -13.87 42.36
C GLY A 205 -15.42 -12.78 43.02
N GLU A 206 -16.53 -12.35 42.42
CA GLU A 206 -17.30 -11.22 42.94
C GLU A 206 -18.40 -11.65 43.93
N SER A 207 -17.97 -12.00 45.15
CA SER A 207 -18.85 -12.35 46.25
C SER A 207 -19.31 -11.12 47.04
N GLY A 208 -20.55 -10.67 46.84
CA GLY A 208 -21.17 -9.67 47.73
C GLY A 208 -22.57 -9.20 47.29
N PRO A 209 -23.47 -8.85 48.22
CA PRO A 209 -23.67 -9.43 49.54
C PRO A 209 -25.10 -9.97 49.71
N ALA A 210 -25.25 -11.28 49.96
CA ALA A 210 -26.55 -11.84 50.31
C ALA A 210 -26.83 -11.60 51.81
N GLU A 211 -27.62 -10.57 52.12
CA GLU A 211 -28.13 -10.34 53.48
C GLU A 211 -29.23 -11.37 53.82
N LEU A 212 -28.83 -12.54 54.32
CA LEU A 212 -29.76 -13.52 54.90
C LEU A 212 -29.54 -13.69 56.41
N ARG A 213 -30.64 -13.58 57.16
CA ARG A 213 -30.63 -13.51 58.63
C ARG A 213 -30.17 -14.80 59.31
N ALA A 214 -29.26 -14.62 60.28
CA ALA A 214 -29.24 -15.23 61.60
C ALA A 214 -29.72 -16.70 61.78
N ARG A 215 -28.75 -17.61 61.99
CA ARG A 215 -28.59 -18.47 63.19
C ARG A 215 -27.57 -19.58 62.90
N HIS A 216 -26.42 -19.60 63.57
CA HIS A 216 -26.20 -20.44 64.75
C HIS A 216 -24.83 -20.17 65.38
N ALA A 217 -24.66 -20.54 66.65
CA ALA A 217 -23.48 -20.18 67.42
C ALA A 217 -22.41 -21.29 67.45
N GLY A 218 -21.15 -20.88 67.40
CA GLY A 218 -20.06 -21.49 68.17
C GLY A 218 -19.31 -22.67 67.56
N ARG A 219 -18.10 -22.39 67.08
CA ARG A 219 -16.88 -22.90 67.75
C ARG A 219 -15.65 -22.05 67.42
N ARG A 220 -14.77 -21.85 68.39
CA ARG A 220 -13.45 -21.23 68.20
C ARG A 220 -12.44 -22.32 67.82
N ASP A 221 -11.52 -22.02 66.91
CA ASP A 221 -10.11 -22.40 67.08
C ASP A 221 -9.19 -21.44 66.29
N PRO A 222 -8.24 -20.73 66.93
CA PRO A 222 -7.34 -19.81 66.26
C PRO A 222 -5.89 -20.33 66.19
N SER A 223 -5.50 -21.03 65.12
CA SER A 223 -4.09 -21.00 64.66
C SER A 223 -3.83 -21.65 63.29
N ARG A 224 -3.51 -20.83 62.28
CA ARG A 224 -2.25 -21.00 61.53
C ARG A 224 -1.91 -19.77 60.69
N ARG A 225 -0.82 -19.11 61.08
CA ARG A 225 -0.09 -18.20 60.20
C ARG A 225 0.61 -19.06 59.15
N HIS A 226 0.59 -18.64 57.88
CA HIS A 226 1.80 -18.64 57.06
C HIS A 226 1.73 -17.50 56.04
N ARG A 227 2.67 -16.56 56.16
CA ARG A 227 2.96 -15.57 55.11
C ARG A 227 3.74 -16.28 54.01
N GLY A 228 3.44 -15.95 52.76
CA GLY A 228 4.14 -16.46 51.58
C GLY A 228 4.06 -15.48 50.41
N VAL A 229 4.50 -14.23 50.62
CA VAL A 229 4.58 -13.22 49.55
C VAL A 229 5.82 -13.50 48.71
N LEU A 230 5.64 -14.09 47.53
CA LEU A 230 6.70 -14.35 46.57
C LEU A 230 6.78 -13.20 45.56
N GLN A 231 7.55 -12.17 45.94
CA GLN A 231 7.77 -10.98 45.12
C GLN A 231 8.82 -11.28 44.03
N GLN A 232 8.39 -11.68 42.84
CA GLN A 232 9.30 -11.85 41.69
C GLN A 232 9.86 -10.49 41.26
N ARG A 233 11.17 -10.30 41.49
CA ARG A 233 11.93 -9.15 40.99
C ARG A 233 12.47 -9.46 39.58
N ASN A 234 11.85 -8.91 38.55
CA ASN A 234 12.45 -8.87 37.22
C ASN A 234 13.67 -7.94 37.23
N THR A 235 14.87 -8.52 37.19
CA THR A 235 16.12 -7.77 37.02
C THR A 235 16.46 -7.66 35.55
N VAL A 236 16.10 -6.53 34.94
CA VAL A 236 16.54 -6.18 33.58
C VAL A 236 18.06 -5.95 33.62
N ARG A 237 18.82 -6.85 32.98
CA ARG A 237 20.26 -6.63 32.74
C ARG A 237 20.44 -5.83 31.47
N HIS A 238 20.79 -4.55 31.60
CA HIS A 238 21.26 -3.76 30.45
C HIS A 238 22.56 -4.35 29.91
N ALA A 239 22.53 -4.90 28.69
CA ALA A 239 23.72 -5.26 27.96
C ALA A 239 24.45 -3.99 27.52
N ARG A 240 25.64 -3.75 28.10
CA ARG A 240 26.53 -2.67 27.67
C ARG A 240 27.15 -3.04 26.32
N TRP A 241 26.66 -2.43 25.24
CA TRP A 241 27.32 -2.49 23.95
C TRP A 241 28.71 -1.83 24.05
N LYS A 242 29.74 -2.53 23.58
CA LYS A 242 31.08 -1.98 23.44
C LYS A 242 31.16 -1.27 22.09
N SER A 243 31.54 0.00 22.10
CA SER A 243 31.84 0.76 20.88
C SER A 243 33.11 0.24 20.20
N CYS A 244 33.05 0.06 18.88
CA CYS A 244 34.24 -0.11 18.05
C CYS A 244 34.93 1.25 17.82
N PRO A 245 36.26 1.30 17.71
CA PRO A 245 36.98 2.50 17.29
C PRO A 245 36.84 2.73 15.77
N PRO A 246 36.92 3.99 15.29
CA PRO A 246 36.83 4.31 13.87
C PRO A 246 38.09 3.86 13.11
N ALA A 247 37.90 3.44 11.86
CA ALA A 247 38.99 3.18 10.93
C ALA A 247 39.64 4.49 10.46
N GLY A 248 40.97 4.53 10.40
CA GLY A 248 41.72 5.67 9.86
C GLY A 248 41.75 5.68 8.33
N PRO A 249 42.04 6.85 7.71
CA PRO A 249 42.10 6.99 6.26
C PRO A 249 43.31 6.26 5.66
N ARG A 250 43.17 5.87 4.38
CA ARG A 250 44.28 5.52 3.47
C ARG A 250 44.48 6.64 2.47
#